data_AF-A0A245ZGW2-F1
#
_entry.id   AF-A0A245ZGW2-F1
#
_cell.length_a   1.000
_cell.length_b   1.000
_cell.length_c   1.000
_cell.angle_alpha   90.00
_cell.angle_beta   90.00
_cell.angle_gamma   90.00
#
_symmetry.space_group_name_H-M   'P 1'
#
loop_
_entity.id
_entity.type
_entity.pdbx_description
1 polymer ?
#
loop_
_entity_poly.entity_id
_entity_poly.type
_entity_poly.pdbx_seq_one_letter_code
_entity_poly.pdbx_strand_id
1 'polypeptide(L)'
;MALYEELKDWQALLGACFGLFALILGALLNSWLARRNERLRHADEAHAVAAALYAEMVAMRDDLARLAKHTSKLEVGGGLGHGPENPFDKHYLEQNRMPAPLVYPALVGKIGVLPETTTADVVTFYNLYAQAKHWMPYLGNDKTRTFEYSVAWVLRPSFDALTLSDEVLHRLRTFAAIDDTPGGLDLGDTAFLLELESERAGSH
;
A
#
# COMPACT_ATOMS: atom_id res chain seq x y z
N MET A 1 18.23 -24.84 -74.98
CA MET A 1 18.97 -24.11 -73.92
C MET A 1 18.10 -23.03 -73.28
N ALA A 2 17.44 -22.14 -74.04
CA ALA A 2 16.60 -21.07 -73.49
C ALA A 2 15.54 -21.49 -72.44
N LEU A 3 14.84 -22.61 -72.66
CA LEU A 3 13.78 -23.10 -71.75
C LEU A 3 14.32 -23.57 -70.38
N TYR A 4 15.59 -24.02 -70.34
CA TYR A 4 16.23 -24.46 -69.09
C TYR A 4 16.68 -23.26 -68.24
N GLU A 5 17.17 -22.20 -68.88
CA GLU A 5 17.55 -20.95 -68.20
C GLU A 5 16.32 -20.28 -67.59
N GLU A 6 15.21 -20.22 -68.34
CA GLU A 6 13.95 -19.68 -67.84
C GLU A 6 13.42 -20.45 -66.62
N LEU A 7 13.48 -21.80 -66.64
CA LEU A 7 13.06 -22.62 -65.50
C LEU A 7 13.91 -22.35 -64.24
N LYS A 8 15.23 -22.16 -64.43
CA LYS A 8 16.17 -21.88 -63.33
C LYS A 8 15.89 -20.52 -62.69
N ASP A 9 15.56 -19.51 -63.50
CA ASP A 9 15.21 -18.18 -63.01
C ASP A 9 13.91 -18.18 -62.21
N TRP A 10 12.90 -18.94 -62.67
CA TRP A 10 11.66 -19.14 -61.90
C TRP A 10 11.91 -19.85 -60.57
N GLN A 11 12.80 -20.85 -60.52
CA GLN A 11 13.18 -21.52 -59.28
C GLN A 11 13.89 -20.56 -58.31
N ALA A 12 14.80 -19.71 -58.80
CA ALA A 12 15.49 -18.72 -57.99
C ALA A 12 14.52 -17.68 -57.42
N LEU A 13 13.57 -17.19 -58.24
CA LEU A 13 12.55 -16.24 -57.81
C LEU A 13 11.64 -16.84 -56.73
N LEU A 14 11.15 -18.07 -56.93
CA LEU A 14 10.34 -18.77 -55.94
C LEU A 14 11.11 -18.96 -54.63
N GLY A 15 12.38 -19.39 -54.71
CA GLY A 15 13.25 -19.52 -53.54
C GLY A 15 13.42 -18.21 -52.76
N ALA A 16 13.62 -17.10 -53.48
CA ALA A 16 13.71 -15.76 -52.87
C ALA A 16 12.38 -15.34 -52.22
N CYS A 17 11.24 -15.57 -52.88
CA CYS A 17 9.91 -15.28 -52.33
C CYS A 17 9.63 -16.10 -51.06
N PHE A 18 9.92 -17.41 -51.07
CA PHE A 18 9.76 -18.26 -49.90
C PHE A 18 10.70 -17.86 -48.77
N GLY A 19 11.96 -17.52 -49.08
CA GLY A 19 12.92 -17.01 -48.09
C GLY A 19 12.43 -15.71 -47.44
N LEU A 20 11.97 -14.76 -48.25
CA LEU A 20 11.40 -13.50 -47.76
C LEU A 20 10.15 -13.74 -46.90
N PHE A 21 9.24 -14.60 -47.36
CA PHE A 21 8.03 -14.94 -46.61
C PHE A 21 8.34 -15.60 -45.27
N ALA A 22 9.32 -16.52 -45.25
CA ALA A 22 9.79 -17.16 -44.02
C ALA A 22 10.39 -16.13 -43.05
N LEU A 23 11.16 -15.15 -43.53
CA LEU A 23 11.69 -14.06 -42.70
C LEU A 23 10.57 -13.18 -42.13
N ILE A 24 9.57 -12.83 -42.94
CA ILE A 24 8.42 -12.04 -42.49
C ILE A 24 7.63 -12.79 -41.41
N LEU A 25 7.33 -14.08 -41.63
CA LEU A 25 6.64 -14.92 -40.65
C LEU A 25 7.46 -15.07 -39.36
N GLY A 26 8.77 -15.29 -39.47
CA GLY A 26 9.67 -15.37 -38.31
C GLY A 26 9.67 -14.08 -37.49
N ALA A 27 9.74 -12.92 -38.16
CA ALA A 27 9.69 -11.63 -37.51
C ALA A 27 8.34 -11.36 -36.81
N LEU A 28 7.22 -11.71 -37.47
CA LEU A 28 5.88 -11.59 -36.90
C LEU A 28 5.71 -12.47 -35.66
N LEU A 29 6.10 -13.74 -35.73
CA LEU A 29 6.05 -14.68 -34.60
C LEU A 29 6.92 -14.20 -33.44
N ASN A 30 8.12 -13.71 -33.71
CA ASN A 30 9.01 -13.16 -32.68
C ASN A 30 8.37 -11.93 -32.00
N SER A 31 7.80 -11.00 -32.77
CA SER A 31 7.11 -9.83 -32.22
C SER A 31 5.91 -10.21 -31.35
N TRP A 32 5.16 -11.23 -31.75
CA TRP A 32 4.01 -11.74 -31.01
C TRP A 32 4.44 -12.41 -29.71
N LEU A 33 5.45 -13.27 -29.75
CA LEU A 33 6.03 -13.91 -28.56
C LEU A 33 6.61 -12.88 -27.59
N ALA A 34 7.32 -11.87 -28.09
CA ALA A 34 7.87 -10.79 -27.27
C ALA A 34 6.77 -10.03 -26.50
N ARG A 35 5.70 -9.62 -27.19
CA ARG A 35 4.54 -8.95 -26.56
C ARG A 35 3.84 -9.85 -25.54
N ARG A 36 3.73 -11.16 -25.82
CA ARG A 36 3.13 -12.11 -24.88
C ARG A 36 3.97 -12.22 -23.61
N ASN A 37 5.29 -12.37 -23.75
CA ASN A 37 6.21 -12.49 -22.62
C ASN A 37 6.25 -11.21 -21.78
N GLU A 38 6.20 -10.04 -22.42
CA GLU A 38 6.11 -8.74 -21.75
C GLU A 38 4.86 -8.65 -20.87
N ARG A 39 3.69 -9.04 -21.38
CA ARG A 39 2.44 -9.09 -20.59
C ARG A 39 2.54 -10.04 -19.39
N LEU A 40 3.14 -11.22 -19.57
CA LEU A 40 3.32 -12.18 -18.48
C LEU A 40 4.26 -11.60 -17.40
N ARG A 41 5.37 -10.98 -17.80
CA ARG A 41 6.29 -10.33 -16.86
C ARG A 41 5.64 -9.18 -16.11
N HIS A 42 4.80 -8.38 -16.77
CA HIS A 42 4.04 -7.32 -16.09
C HIS A 42 3.02 -7.87 -15.10
N ALA A 43 2.36 -8.99 -15.42
CA ALA A 43 1.46 -9.64 -14.48
C ALA A 43 2.21 -10.19 -13.26
N ASP A 44 3.35 -10.86 -13.47
CA ASP A 44 4.19 -11.38 -12.38
C ASP A 44 4.72 -10.24 -11.49
N GLU A 45 5.15 -9.14 -12.11
CA GLU A 45 5.57 -7.93 -11.39
C GLU A 45 4.42 -7.33 -10.57
N ALA A 46 3.22 -7.26 -11.14
CA ALA A 46 2.06 -6.74 -10.43
C ALA A 46 1.68 -7.61 -9.23
N HIS A 47 1.71 -8.94 -9.37
CA HIS A 47 1.48 -9.86 -8.26
C HIS A 47 2.53 -9.70 -7.16
N ALA A 48 3.81 -9.59 -7.52
CA ALA A 48 4.89 -9.40 -6.57
C ALA A 48 4.77 -8.06 -5.81
N VAL A 49 4.41 -6.98 -6.51
CA VAL A 49 4.17 -5.67 -5.89
C VAL A 49 2.99 -5.73 -4.94
N ALA A 50 1.87 -6.35 -5.36
CA ALA A 50 0.69 -6.49 -4.52
C ALA A 50 0.97 -7.31 -3.25
N ALA A 51 1.69 -8.43 -3.39
CA ALA A 51 2.06 -9.29 -2.27
C ALA A 51 2.99 -8.59 -1.26
N ALA A 52 3.99 -7.85 -1.76
CA ALA A 52 4.91 -7.12 -0.92
C ALA A 52 4.22 -5.99 -0.15
N LEU A 53 3.34 -5.22 -0.82
CA LEU A 53 2.54 -4.18 -0.19
C LEU A 53 1.55 -4.74 0.83
N TYR A 54 0.90 -5.87 0.51
CA TYR A 54 0.02 -6.57 1.43
C TYR A 54 0.74 -6.92 2.74
N ALA A 55 1.90 -7.55 2.66
CA ALA A 55 2.66 -7.97 3.84
C ALA A 55 3.08 -6.77 4.72
N GLU A 56 3.57 -5.68 4.11
CA GLU A 56 3.93 -4.47 4.85
C GLU A 56 2.71 -3.80 5.48
N MET A 57 1.59 -3.68 4.75
CA MET A 57 0.36 -3.09 5.26
C MET A 57 -0.23 -3.88 6.43
N VAL A 58 -0.19 -5.22 6.41
CA VAL A 58 -0.62 -6.06 7.54
C VAL A 58 0.17 -5.73 8.80
N ALA A 59 1.51 -5.67 8.70
CA ALA A 59 2.37 -5.35 9.85
C ALA A 59 2.10 -3.93 10.39
N MET A 60 1.97 -2.94 9.49
CA MET A 60 1.70 -1.55 9.86
C MET A 60 0.31 -1.37 10.47
N ARG A 61 -0.67 -2.15 10.01
CA ARG A 61 -2.03 -2.15 10.55
C ARG A 61 -2.03 -2.63 12.01
N ASP A 62 -1.24 -3.64 12.34
CA ASP A 62 -1.09 -4.09 13.73
C ASP A 62 -0.41 -3.02 14.63
N ASP A 63 0.57 -2.28 14.09
CA ASP A 63 1.17 -1.14 14.79
C ASP A 63 0.15 -0.04 15.08
N LEU A 64 -0.67 0.33 14.09
CA LEU A 64 -1.72 1.34 14.25
C LEU A 64 -2.77 0.91 15.28
N ALA A 65 -3.21 -0.36 15.24
CA ALA A 65 -4.18 -0.88 16.20
C ALA A 65 -3.62 -0.84 17.63
N ARG A 66 -2.35 -1.23 17.82
CA ARG A 66 -1.67 -1.12 19.12
C ARG A 66 -1.58 0.33 19.60
N LEU A 67 -1.16 1.24 18.72
CA LEU A 67 -1.05 2.66 19.04
C LEU A 67 -2.42 3.24 19.43
N ALA A 68 -3.45 2.98 18.64
CA ALA A 68 -4.81 3.45 18.89
C ALA A 68 -5.33 2.93 20.25
N LYS A 69 -5.22 1.62 20.49
CA LYS A 69 -5.66 0.98 21.73
C LYS A 69 -4.93 1.53 22.96
N HIS A 70 -3.61 1.68 22.90
CA HIS A 70 -2.83 2.22 24.01
C HIS A 70 -3.15 3.70 24.27
N THR A 71 -3.23 4.51 23.21
CA THR A 71 -3.59 5.93 23.32
C THR A 71 -4.98 6.08 23.96
N SER A 72 -5.96 5.31 23.48
CA SER A 72 -7.33 5.36 23.99
C SER A 72 -7.41 4.93 25.45
N LYS A 73 -6.72 3.85 25.83
CA LYS A 73 -6.72 3.36 27.20
C LYS A 73 -6.10 4.36 28.19
N LEU A 74 -5.03 5.03 27.78
CA LEU A 74 -4.39 6.07 28.61
C LEU A 74 -5.29 7.30 28.78
N GLU A 75 -5.95 7.74 27.71
CA GLU A 75 -6.86 8.88 27.77
C GLU A 75 -8.07 8.62 28.68
N VAL A 76 -8.69 7.44 28.53
CA VAL A 76 -9.81 7.01 29.39
C VAL A 76 -9.35 6.82 30.84
N GLY A 77 -8.22 6.14 31.04
CA GLY A 77 -7.67 5.85 32.37
C GLY A 77 -7.15 7.09 33.11
N GLY A 78 -6.69 8.11 32.38
CA GLY A 78 -6.23 9.40 32.90
C GLY A 78 -7.36 10.37 33.24
N GLY A 79 -8.62 9.96 33.04
CA GLY A 79 -9.80 10.74 33.43
C GLY A 79 -10.16 11.88 32.47
N LEU A 80 -10.05 11.65 31.15
CA LEU A 80 -10.50 12.60 30.11
C LEU A 80 -10.01 14.05 30.34
N GLY A 81 -8.75 14.19 30.78
CA GLY A 81 -8.04 15.47 30.87
C GLY A 81 -7.79 16.08 32.25
N HIS A 82 -7.92 15.35 33.38
CA HIS A 82 -7.85 15.97 34.73
C HIS A 82 -6.86 15.32 35.73
N GLY A 83 -5.95 14.45 35.29
CA GLY A 83 -4.84 13.95 36.11
C GLY A 83 -3.68 14.96 36.22
N PRO A 84 -3.00 15.11 37.38
CA PRO A 84 -1.90 16.06 37.57
C PRO A 84 -0.60 15.71 36.81
N GLU A 85 -0.53 14.55 36.14
CA GLU A 85 0.61 14.09 35.35
C GLU A 85 0.14 13.71 33.94
N ASN A 86 0.81 14.23 32.89
CA ASN A 86 0.48 13.89 31.50
C ASN A 86 0.74 12.38 31.27
N PRO A 87 -0.26 11.60 30.83
CA PRO A 87 -0.14 10.15 30.67
C PRO A 87 0.77 9.73 29.50
N PHE A 88 1.13 10.65 28.60
CA PHE A 88 1.98 10.42 27.43
C PHE A 88 3.44 10.81 27.71
N ASP A 89 4.06 10.12 28.66
CA ASP A 89 5.45 10.38 29.03
C ASP A 89 6.45 9.93 27.93
N LYS A 90 7.74 10.16 28.16
CA LYS A 90 8.79 9.74 27.22
C LYS A 90 8.79 8.22 27.01
N HIS A 91 8.47 7.45 28.04
CA HIS A 91 8.44 5.99 27.96
C HIS A 91 7.33 5.49 27.05
N TYR A 92 6.15 6.10 27.13
CA TYR A 92 5.03 5.85 26.22
C TYR A 92 5.44 6.08 24.76
N LEU A 93 6.10 7.21 24.46
CA LEU A 93 6.54 7.54 23.11
C LEU A 93 7.62 6.57 22.59
N GLU A 94 8.51 6.11 23.46
CA GLU A 94 9.54 5.11 23.11
C GLU A 94 8.92 3.73 22.83
N GLN A 95 7.94 3.31 23.64
CA GLN A 95 7.27 2.01 23.48
C GLN A 95 6.37 1.94 22.24
N ASN A 96 5.71 3.05 21.88
CA ASN A 96 4.76 3.10 20.77
C ASN A 96 5.36 3.67 19.48
N ARG A 97 6.70 3.71 19.39
CA ARG A 97 7.40 4.22 18.20
C ARG A 97 7.08 3.36 16.99
N MET A 98 6.42 3.97 16.01
CA MET A 98 6.08 3.29 14.76
C MET A 98 7.30 3.20 13.81
N PRO A 99 7.56 2.02 13.22
CA PRO A 99 8.63 1.84 12.24
C PRO A 99 8.42 2.70 10.98
N ALA A 100 9.46 2.87 10.17
CA ALA A 100 9.31 3.50 8.86
C ALA A 100 8.95 2.42 7.83
N PRO A 101 8.06 2.69 6.87
CA PRO A 101 7.80 1.76 5.78
C PRO A 101 9.08 1.63 4.94
N LEU A 102 9.37 0.39 4.53
CA LEU A 102 10.55 0.01 3.76
C LEU A 102 10.18 -0.37 2.34
N VAL A 103 9.08 -1.10 2.17
CA VAL A 103 8.65 -1.69 0.90
C VAL A 103 8.00 -0.63 0.02
N TYR A 104 7.06 0.16 0.54
CA TYR A 104 6.35 1.16 -0.25
C TYR A 104 7.28 2.21 -0.90
N PRO A 105 8.24 2.84 -0.19
CA PRO A 105 9.18 3.77 -0.83
C PRO A 105 10.03 3.10 -1.92
N ALA A 106 10.40 1.83 -1.75
CA ALA A 106 11.16 1.07 -2.74
C ALA A 106 10.33 0.70 -3.98
N LEU A 107 9.00 0.60 -3.83
CA LEU A 107 8.08 0.21 -4.88
C LEU A 107 7.26 1.37 -5.47
N VAL A 108 7.48 2.62 -5.04
CA VAL A 108 6.68 3.78 -5.47
C VAL A 108 6.65 3.95 -6.99
N GLY A 109 7.77 3.68 -7.68
CA GLY A 109 7.85 3.74 -9.15
C GLY A 109 7.12 2.61 -9.86
N LYS A 110 6.68 1.59 -9.13
CA LYS A 110 5.99 0.39 -9.64
C LYS A 110 4.54 0.30 -9.20
N ILE A 111 4.05 1.20 -8.34
CA ILE A 111 2.68 1.10 -7.82
C ILE A 111 1.61 1.19 -8.92
N GLY A 112 1.92 1.88 -10.03
CA GLY A 112 1.03 2.02 -11.19
C GLY A 112 0.77 0.72 -11.98
N VAL A 113 1.40 -0.40 -11.62
CA VAL A 113 1.04 -1.72 -12.18
C VAL A 113 -0.25 -2.27 -11.56
N LEU A 114 -0.67 -1.73 -10.42
CA LEU A 114 -1.90 -2.13 -9.73
C LEU A 114 -3.12 -1.43 -10.34
N PRO A 115 -4.35 -1.94 -10.10
CA PRO A 115 -5.57 -1.21 -10.42
C PRO A 115 -5.59 0.20 -9.81
N GLU A 116 -6.17 1.17 -10.51
CA GLU A 116 -6.20 2.59 -10.11
C GLU A 116 -6.77 2.78 -8.69
N THR A 117 -7.92 2.16 -8.40
CA THR A 117 -8.55 2.25 -7.08
C THR A 117 -7.66 1.68 -5.98
N THR A 118 -7.05 0.52 -6.23
CA THR A 118 -6.12 -0.11 -5.27
C THR A 118 -4.89 0.78 -5.03
N THR A 119 -4.37 1.43 -6.08
CA THR A 119 -3.25 2.36 -5.97
C THR A 119 -3.60 3.55 -5.09
N ALA A 120 -4.75 4.20 -5.33
CA ALA A 120 -5.19 5.36 -4.57
C ALA A 120 -5.37 5.02 -3.07
N ASP A 121 -5.96 3.86 -2.78
CA ASP A 121 -6.20 3.46 -1.40
C ASP A 121 -4.91 3.04 -0.68
N VAL A 122 -3.97 2.38 -1.37
CA VAL A 122 -2.64 2.10 -0.82
C VAL A 122 -1.94 3.41 -0.45
N VAL A 123 -1.88 4.37 -1.38
CA VAL A 123 -1.28 5.70 -1.12
C VAL A 123 -1.95 6.38 0.07
N THR A 124 -3.27 6.31 0.14
CA THR A 124 -4.06 6.89 1.25
C THR A 124 -3.72 6.22 2.58
N PHE A 125 -3.63 4.89 2.63
CA PHE A 125 -3.21 4.16 3.83
C PHE A 125 -1.83 4.60 4.33
N TYR A 126 -0.82 4.66 3.44
CA TYR A 126 0.53 5.08 3.84
C TYR A 126 0.58 6.55 4.30
N ASN A 127 -0.25 7.41 3.71
CA ASN A 127 -0.38 8.80 4.16
C ASN A 127 -0.99 8.88 5.57
N LEU A 128 -2.09 8.16 5.83
CA LEU A 128 -2.72 8.12 7.15
C LEU A 128 -1.76 7.54 8.21
N TYR A 129 -1.02 6.48 7.89
CA TYR A 129 0.03 5.96 8.77
C TYR A 129 1.11 7.00 9.06
N ALA A 130 1.58 7.71 8.04
CA ALA A 130 2.58 8.77 8.19
C ALA A 130 2.06 9.93 9.05
N GLN A 131 0.79 10.30 8.93
CA GLN A 131 0.15 11.31 9.78
C GLN A 131 0.07 10.86 11.24
N ALA A 132 -0.40 9.65 11.52
CA ALA A 132 -0.43 9.11 12.89
C ALA A 132 0.97 9.11 13.51
N LYS A 133 1.99 8.70 12.73
CA LYS A 133 3.41 8.74 13.14
C LYS A 133 3.90 10.14 13.42
N HIS A 134 3.53 11.08 12.57
CA HIS A 134 3.95 12.47 12.69
C HIS A 134 3.38 13.11 13.96
N TRP A 135 2.10 12.85 14.27
CA TRP A 135 1.42 13.46 15.41
C TRP A 135 1.76 12.82 16.76
N MET A 136 2.13 11.54 16.79
CA MET A 136 2.40 10.80 18.03
C MET A 136 3.39 11.50 18.99
N PRO A 137 4.56 12.02 18.58
CA PRO A 137 5.49 12.71 19.49
C PRO A 137 4.91 13.98 20.12
N TYR A 138 3.88 14.58 19.51
CA TYR A 138 3.28 15.81 19.99
C TYR A 138 2.31 15.61 21.15
N LEU A 139 1.88 14.37 21.42
CA LEU A 139 1.07 14.05 22.60
C LEU A 139 1.82 14.25 23.92
N GLY A 140 3.15 14.11 23.90
CA GLY A 140 3.97 14.28 25.09
C GLY A 140 4.02 15.71 25.58
N ASN A 141 4.06 15.88 26.91
CA ASN A 141 4.06 17.19 27.53
C ASN A 141 5.37 17.94 27.23
N ASP A 142 5.24 19.14 26.72
CA ASP A 142 6.36 20.01 26.46
C ASP A 142 6.03 21.38 27.02
N LYS A 143 6.65 21.69 28.16
CA LYS A 143 6.44 22.93 28.90
C LYS A 143 6.78 24.18 28.10
N THR A 144 7.46 24.05 26.95
CA THR A 144 7.77 25.17 26.07
C THR A 144 6.62 25.53 25.13
N ARG A 145 5.62 24.65 24.95
CA ARG A 145 4.45 24.87 24.08
C ARG A 145 3.33 25.57 24.86
N THR A 146 2.65 26.50 24.20
CA THR A 146 1.52 27.27 24.78
C THR A 146 0.17 26.59 24.59
N PHE A 147 0.13 25.44 23.93
CA PHE A 147 -1.09 24.71 23.59
C PHE A 147 -0.84 23.20 23.64
N GLU A 148 -1.92 22.45 23.86
CA GLU A 148 -1.93 20.99 23.93
C GLU A 148 -2.52 20.40 22.65
N TYR A 149 -2.02 19.23 22.25
CA TYR A 149 -2.55 18.51 21.09
C TYR A 149 -3.57 17.47 21.57
N SER A 150 -4.76 17.48 20.97
CA SER A 150 -5.77 16.44 21.24
C SER A 150 -5.26 15.07 20.74
N VAL A 151 -5.60 14.02 21.48
CA VAL A 151 -5.37 12.62 21.07
C VAL A 151 -6.04 12.28 19.73
N ALA A 152 -7.07 13.04 19.34
CA ALA A 152 -7.76 12.89 18.06
C ALA A 152 -6.81 13.01 16.84
N TRP A 153 -5.74 13.82 16.94
CA TRP A 153 -4.76 13.98 15.86
C TRP A 153 -3.99 12.69 15.56
N VAL A 154 -3.91 11.77 16.51
CA VAL A 154 -3.30 10.44 16.35
C VAL A 154 -4.36 9.37 16.12
N LEU A 155 -5.44 9.40 16.91
CA LEU A 155 -6.50 8.40 16.85
C LEU A 155 -7.26 8.43 15.53
N ARG A 156 -7.53 9.61 14.97
CA ARG A 156 -8.33 9.75 13.75
C ARG A 156 -7.64 9.13 12.53
N PRO A 157 -6.40 9.53 12.17
CA PRO A 157 -5.73 8.90 11.04
C PRO A 157 -5.46 7.41 11.27
N SER A 158 -5.25 6.98 12.53
CA SER A 158 -5.13 5.56 12.85
C SER A 158 -6.42 4.81 12.56
N PHE A 159 -7.57 5.30 13.05
CA PHE A 159 -8.87 4.68 12.82
C PHE A 159 -9.26 4.64 11.34
N ASP A 160 -9.06 5.76 10.63
CA ASP A 160 -9.36 5.85 9.19
C ASP A 160 -8.47 4.88 8.39
N ALA A 161 -7.19 4.75 8.75
CA ALA A 161 -6.28 3.80 8.11
C ALA A 161 -6.69 2.34 8.36
N LEU A 162 -7.09 2.01 9.59
CA LEU A 162 -7.54 0.66 9.96
C LEU A 162 -8.82 0.29 9.21
N THR A 163 -9.79 1.20 9.14
CA THR A 163 -11.05 1.00 8.40
C THR A 163 -10.78 0.81 6.90
N LEU A 164 -9.91 1.64 6.31
CA LEU A 164 -9.51 1.51 4.91
C LEU A 164 -8.77 0.19 4.65
N SER A 165 -7.93 -0.25 5.58
CA SER A 165 -7.03 -1.38 5.39
C SER A 165 -7.75 -2.69 5.08
N ASP A 166 -8.92 -2.94 5.66
CA ASP A 166 -9.62 -4.21 5.47
C ASP A 166 -10.02 -4.43 4.00
N GLU A 167 -10.54 -3.39 3.35
CA GLU A 167 -10.89 -3.46 1.94
C GLU A 167 -9.65 -3.55 1.03
N VAL A 168 -8.63 -2.75 1.33
CA VAL A 168 -7.39 -2.71 0.52
C VAL A 168 -6.65 -4.02 0.60
N LEU A 169 -6.51 -4.57 1.80
CA LEU A 169 -5.88 -5.87 2.03
C LEU A 169 -6.67 -6.98 1.35
N HIS A 170 -8.00 -6.94 1.36
CA HIS A 170 -8.82 -7.89 0.62
C HIS A 170 -8.56 -7.83 -0.90
N ARG A 171 -8.48 -6.62 -1.48
CA ARG A 171 -8.16 -6.43 -2.90
C ARG A 171 -6.75 -6.90 -3.24
N LEU A 172 -5.74 -6.48 -2.48
CA LEU A 172 -4.35 -6.90 -2.68
C LEU A 172 -4.18 -8.41 -2.55
N ARG A 173 -4.82 -9.02 -1.55
CA ARG A 173 -4.83 -10.46 -1.34
C ARG A 173 -5.42 -11.21 -2.53
N THR A 174 -6.61 -10.81 -2.96
CA THR A 174 -7.32 -11.43 -4.09
C THR A 174 -6.50 -11.29 -5.37
N PHE A 175 -5.90 -10.12 -5.57
CA PHE A 175 -5.04 -9.84 -6.72
C PHE A 175 -3.74 -10.66 -6.71
N ALA A 176 -3.13 -10.84 -5.54
CA ALA A 176 -1.89 -11.59 -5.37
C ALA A 176 -2.09 -13.11 -5.16
N ALA A 177 -3.33 -13.60 -5.14
CA ALA A 177 -3.68 -14.99 -4.82
C ALA A 177 -3.06 -15.49 -3.50
N ILE A 178 -3.11 -14.65 -2.45
CA ILE A 178 -2.63 -15.01 -1.11
C ILE A 178 -3.78 -15.67 -0.33
N ASP A 179 -3.54 -16.87 0.22
CA ASP A 179 -4.56 -17.65 0.93
C ASP A 179 -4.74 -17.24 2.41
N ASP A 180 -3.98 -16.26 2.90
CA ASP A 180 -4.04 -15.81 4.29
C ASP A 180 -5.17 -14.79 4.53
N THR A 181 -5.83 -14.88 5.68
CA THR A 181 -6.80 -13.86 6.11
C THR A 181 -6.24 -13.21 7.35
N PRO A 182 -5.89 -11.92 7.29
CA PRO A 182 -5.31 -11.26 8.43
C PRO A 182 -6.37 -11.22 9.53
N GLY A 183 -5.97 -11.51 10.77
CA GLY A 183 -6.90 -11.57 11.91
C GLY A 183 -7.67 -10.25 12.09
N GLY A 184 -8.86 -10.35 12.68
CA GLY A 184 -9.62 -9.17 13.10
C GLY A 184 -8.83 -8.35 14.12
N LEU A 185 -8.96 -7.03 14.04
CA LEU A 185 -8.29 -6.12 14.97
C LEU A 185 -9.22 -5.71 16.09
N ASP A 186 -8.67 -5.64 17.29
CA ASP A 186 -9.35 -5.06 18.45
C ASP A 186 -8.94 -3.59 18.57
N LEU A 187 -9.87 -2.70 18.27
CA LEU A 187 -9.70 -1.24 18.37
C LEU A 187 -9.97 -0.70 19.79
N GLY A 188 -10.42 -1.54 20.73
CA GLY A 188 -10.82 -1.10 22.06
C GLY A 188 -11.81 0.07 22.03
N ASP A 189 -11.56 1.11 22.83
CA ASP A 189 -12.42 2.28 22.99
C ASP A 189 -12.14 3.40 21.96
N THR A 190 -11.34 3.13 20.92
CA THR A 190 -10.92 4.17 19.96
C THR A 190 -12.09 4.83 19.23
N ALA A 191 -13.06 4.06 18.75
CA ALA A 191 -14.22 4.61 18.05
C ALA A 191 -15.05 5.53 18.96
N PHE A 192 -15.26 5.12 20.21
CA PHE A 192 -15.98 5.89 21.21
C PHE A 192 -15.30 7.22 21.54
N LEU A 193 -13.97 7.22 21.70
CA LEU A 193 -13.23 8.46 21.96
C LEU A 193 -13.27 9.45 20.79
N LEU A 194 -13.24 8.96 19.55
CA LEU A 194 -13.35 9.82 18.38
C LEU A 194 -14.73 10.47 18.28
N GLU A 195 -15.78 9.74 18.64
CA GLU A 195 -17.14 10.28 18.74
C GLU A 195 -17.22 11.37 19.81
N LEU A 196 -16.73 11.10 21.03
CA LEU A 196 -16.71 12.06 22.14
C LEU A 196 -15.94 13.35 21.81
N GLU A 197 -14.77 13.24 21.18
CA GLU A 197 -13.99 14.41 20.75
C GLU A 197 -14.70 15.21 19.65
N SER A 198 -15.43 14.54 18.75
CA SER A 198 -16.22 15.23 17.72
C SER A 198 -17.37 16.04 18.30
N GLU A 199 -18.04 15.52 19.34
CA GLU A 199 -19.09 16.24 20.08
C GLU A 199 -18.53 17.46 20.82
N ARG A 200 -17.36 17.31 21.47
CA ARG A 200 -16.66 18.42 22.14
C ARG A 200 -16.28 19.52 21.15
N ALA A 201 -15.71 19.16 20.01
CA ALA A 201 -15.30 20.12 18.98
C ALA A 201 -16.50 20.87 18.36
N GLY A 202 -17.66 20.22 18.23
CA GLY A 202 -18.89 20.84 17.72
C GLY A 202 -19.62 21.75 18.72
N SER A 203 -19.22 21.74 20.00
CA SER A 203 -19.84 22.55 21.06
C SER A 203 -19.19 23.94 21.27
N HIS A 204 -18.14 24.25 20.51
CA HIS A 204 -17.40 25.51 20.52
C HIS A 204 -17.65 26.34 19.26
#